data_AF-A0A1F4ZWB8-F1
#
_entry.id   AF-A0A1F4ZWB8-F1
#
_cell.length_a   1.000
_cell.length_b   1.000
_cell.length_c   1.000
_cell.angle_alpha   90.00
_cell.angle_beta   90.00
_cell.angle_gamma   90.00
#
_symmetry.space_group_name_H-M   'P 1'
#
loop_
_entity.id
_entity.type
_entity.pdbx_description
1 polymer ?
#
loop_
_entity_poly.entity_id
_entity_poly.type
_entity_poly.pdbx_seq_one_letter_code
_entity_poly.pdbx_strand_id
1 'polypeptide(L)'
;MQSKFSGFLTTLALILTIGLLTIQILASKFKPINEWVATRTYAEITPTRTPRPVVTPRPTATPEQMVVDIPNPTAVPNVGPVQGTLVSQQIKYQFDDVNQDGIKLRSEKQMWTGTGSVPASSWLGLRFTGVPVSRFAKIISAKLTVYAPTAQKGYLDAVVYGEASGNCLSFSSNYLPSARNLTKAVGKVSGDVNWRAGNWYQLSDVTSVISEIVGNDGWRSGNSIGLMIKGLAANPNNKFFIGNFDSDPNLSAKLTINYSR
;
A
#
# COMPACT_ATOMS: atom_id res chain seq x y z
N MET A 1 -9.83 -35.43 53.07
CA MET A 1 -9.67 -34.04 52.57
C MET A 1 -8.26 -33.70 52.08
N GLN A 2 -7.23 -34.52 52.33
CA GLN A 2 -5.85 -34.19 51.92
C GLN A 2 -5.44 -34.58 50.49
N SER A 3 -6.10 -35.54 49.82
CA SER A 3 -5.68 -35.96 48.46
C SER A 3 -6.10 -35.00 47.35
N LYS A 4 -7.09 -34.13 47.57
CA LYS A 4 -7.55 -33.14 46.56
C LYS A 4 -6.71 -31.86 46.52
N PHE A 5 -5.94 -31.56 47.57
CA PHE A 5 -5.04 -30.39 47.60
C PHE A 5 -3.70 -30.66 46.90
N SER A 6 -3.22 -31.91 46.89
CA SER A 6 -1.97 -32.30 46.23
C SER A 6 -2.00 -32.11 44.71
N GLY A 7 -3.11 -32.46 44.04
CA GLY A 7 -3.23 -32.33 42.58
C GLY A 7 -3.32 -30.88 42.07
N PHE A 8 -3.76 -29.94 42.91
CA PHE A 8 -3.86 -28.52 42.53
C PHE A 8 -2.49 -27.82 42.60
N LEU A 9 -1.66 -28.21 43.57
CA LEU A 9 -0.29 -27.70 43.72
C LEU A 9 0.65 -28.18 42.61
N THR A 10 0.50 -29.43 42.13
CA THR A 10 1.31 -29.97 41.03
C THR A 10 0.98 -29.33 39.68
N THR A 11 -0.29 -28.96 39.47
CA THR A 11 -0.74 -28.35 38.20
C THR A 11 -0.31 -26.88 38.10
N LEU A 12 -0.30 -26.14 39.22
CA LEU A 12 0.17 -24.75 39.26
C LEU A 12 1.69 -24.62 39.10
N ALA A 13 2.46 -25.57 39.66
CA ALA A 13 3.91 -25.65 39.47
C ALA A 13 4.29 -25.92 38.01
N LEU A 14 3.55 -26.79 37.30
CA LEU A 14 3.79 -27.09 35.89
C LEU A 14 3.53 -25.87 34.98
N ILE A 15 2.48 -25.08 35.26
CA ILE A 15 2.15 -23.86 34.49
C ILE A 15 3.19 -22.75 34.72
N LEU A 16 3.68 -22.56 35.96
CA LEU A 16 4.74 -21.57 36.23
C LEU A 16 6.06 -21.93 35.55
N THR A 17 6.39 -23.23 35.47
CA THR A 17 7.66 -23.69 34.88
C THR A 17 7.65 -23.55 33.34
N ILE A 18 6.51 -23.79 32.69
CA ILE A 18 6.34 -23.59 31.23
C ILE A 18 6.36 -22.10 30.87
N GLY A 19 5.78 -21.24 31.71
CA GLY A 19 5.83 -19.78 31.53
C GLY A 19 7.25 -19.20 31.62
N LEU A 20 8.07 -19.69 32.54
CA LEU A 20 9.46 -19.24 32.68
C LEU A 20 10.35 -19.69 31.50
N LEU A 21 10.12 -20.90 30.98
CA LEU A 21 10.89 -21.45 29.86
C LEU A 21 10.59 -20.72 28.54
N THR A 22 9.34 -20.29 28.33
CA THR A 22 8.92 -19.52 27.15
C THR A 22 9.48 -18.09 27.14
N ILE A 23 9.65 -17.46 28.31
CA ILE A 23 10.29 -16.13 28.43
C ILE A 23 11.80 -16.21 28.17
N GLN A 24 12.49 -17.26 28.66
CA GLN A 24 13.92 -17.43 28.40
C GLN A 24 14.25 -17.71 26.91
N ILE A 25 13.40 -18.50 26.22
CA ILE A 25 13.57 -18.78 24.78
C ILE A 25 13.29 -17.54 23.92
N LEU A 26 12.42 -16.63 24.39
CA LEU A 26 12.17 -15.36 23.69
C LEU A 26 13.33 -14.37 23.90
N ALA A 27 13.92 -14.32 25.09
CA ALA A 27 15.06 -13.45 25.41
C ALA A 27 16.36 -13.85 24.68
N SER A 28 16.56 -15.15 24.39
CA SER A 28 17.77 -15.61 23.68
C SER A 28 17.77 -15.32 22.17
N LYS A 29 16.67 -14.79 21.61
CA LYS A 29 16.55 -14.44 20.18
C LYS A 29 16.79 -12.96 19.88
N PHE A 30 17.00 -12.13 20.90
CA PHE A 30 17.30 -10.71 20.73
C PHE A 30 18.76 -10.43 21.09
N LYS A 31 19.51 -9.95 20.10
CA LYS A 31 20.86 -9.42 20.31
C LYS A 31 20.74 -8.11 21.11
N PRO A 32 21.56 -7.88 22.15
CA PRO A 32 21.46 -6.68 22.98
C PRO A 32 21.70 -5.39 22.16
N ILE A 33 21.00 -4.32 22.55
CA ILE A 33 20.79 -3.07 21.79
C ILE A 33 22.08 -2.24 21.56
N ASN A 34 23.20 -2.62 22.14
CA ASN A 34 24.45 -1.85 22.17
C ASN A 34 25.47 -2.20 21.06
N GLU A 35 25.12 -2.99 20.04
CA GLU A 35 26.01 -3.27 18.89
C GLU A 35 25.70 -2.52 17.58
N TRP A 36 24.81 -1.51 17.59
CA TRP A 36 24.46 -0.75 16.37
C TRP A 36 25.30 0.52 16.12
N VAL A 37 26.52 0.62 16.67
CA VAL A 37 27.42 1.74 16.35
C VAL A 37 28.23 1.40 15.09
N ALA A 38 27.60 1.55 13.93
CA ALA A 38 28.34 1.66 12.68
C ALA A 38 29.09 3.00 12.68
N THR A 39 30.43 2.94 12.69
CA THR A 39 31.31 4.08 12.45
C THR A 39 31.00 4.69 11.08
N ARG A 40 30.28 5.82 11.07
CA ARG A 40 30.21 6.69 9.90
C ARG A 40 31.48 7.54 9.87
N THR A 41 32.42 7.17 9.02
CA THR A 41 33.45 8.10 8.54
C THR A 41 32.75 9.13 7.64
N TYR A 42 32.72 10.39 8.10
CA TYR A 42 32.25 11.50 7.29
C TYR A 42 33.35 11.83 6.27
N ALA A 43 33.02 11.80 4.98
CA ALA A 43 33.88 12.33 3.94
C ALA A 43 33.92 13.86 4.06
N GLU A 44 35.13 14.40 4.15
CA GLU A 44 35.43 15.82 4.22
C GLU A 44 35.06 16.48 2.88
N ILE A 45 34.13 17.44 2.90
CA ILE A 45 33.81 18.26 1.72
C ILE A 45 34.85 19.38 1.59
N THR A 46 35.69 19.32 0.55
CA THR A 46 36.58 20.42 0.19
C THR A 46 35.75 21.59 -0.38
N PRO A 47 35.91 22.84 0.10
CA PRO A 47 35.16 23.97 -0.46
C PRO A 47 35.68 24.35 -1.86
N THR A 48 34.80 24.28 -2.85
CA THR A 48 35.06 24.76 -4.22
C THR A 48 35.17 26.28 -4.25
N ARG A 49 36.25 26.80 -4.83
CA ARG A 49 36.54 28.24 -4.95
C ARG A 49 35.49 28.96 -5.81
N THR A 50 34.98 30.08 -5.30
CA THR A 50 34.11 31.04 -5.99
C THR A 50 34.81 31.66 -7.20
N PRO A 51 34.20 31.71 -8.40
CA PRO A 51 34.80 32.42 -9.53
C PRO A 51 34.72 33.94 -9.34
N ARG A 52 35.80 34.62 -9.74
CA ARG A 52 35.99 36.08 -9.73
C ARG A 52 35.08 36.76 -10.78
N PRO A 53 34.57 37.99 -10.54
CA PRO A 53 33.78 38.70 -11.55
C PRO A 53 34.64 39.06 -12.77
N VAL A 54 34.14 38.76 -13.96
CA VAL A 54 34.71 39.16 -15.25
C VAL A 54 34.21 40.57 -15.58
N VAL A 55 35.12 41.46 -15.95
CA VAL A 55 34.84 42.84 -16.35
C VAL A 55 34.29 42.87 -17.77
N THR A 56 33.19 43.58 -17.98
CA THR A 56 32.53 43.77 -19.28
C THR A 56 33.35 44.69 -20.20
N PRO A 57 33.70 44.30 -21.44
CA PRO A 57 34.24 45.23 -22.42
C PRO A 57 33.13 46.05 -23.11
N ARG A 58 33.47 47.31 -23.38
CA ARG A 58 32.70 48.35 -24.11
C ARG A 58 32.51 47.97 -25.59
N PRO A 59 31.38 48.30 -26.26
CA PRO A 59 31.17 47.94 -27.67
C PRO A 59 32.08 48.77 -28.59
N THR A 60 32.67 48.12 -29.59
CA THR A 60 33.38 48.73 -30.73
C THR A 60 32.86 48.07 -32.01
N ALA A 61 32.82 48.86 -33.09
CA ALA A 61 31.98 48.71 -34.27
C ALA A 61 32.10 47.40 -35.07
N THR A 62 30.96 47.07 -35.68
CA THR A 62 30.62 45.99 -36.61
C THR A 62 31.54 45.89 -37.82
N PRO A 63 32.11 44.71 -38.12
CA PRO A 63 32.43 44.29 -39.48
C PRO A 63 31.29 43.43 -40.08
N GLU A 64 30.93 43.72 -41.33
CA GLU A 64 29.92 43.00 -42.12
C GLU A 64 30.25 41.49 -42.21
N GLN A 65 29.29 40.64 -41.85
CA GLN A 65 29.42 39.18 -41.92
C GLN A 65 29.19 38.67 -43.34
N MET A 66 30.14 37.89 -43.84
CA MET A 66 29.92 36.94 -44.94
C MET A 66 28.93 35.86 -44.47
N VAL A 67 27.87 35.63 -45.25
CA VAL A 67 26.83 34.62 -44.98
C VAL A 67 27.43 33.22 -45.19
N VAL A 68 27.64 32.49 -44.10
CA VAL A 68 27.86 31.04 -44.12
C VAL A 68 26.53 30.40 -43.69
N ASP A 69 25.89 29.65 -44.58
CA ASP A 69 24.71 28.87 -44.25
C ASP A 69 25.08 27.77 -43.25
N ILE A 70 24.84 28.06 -41.97
CA ILE A 70 24.89 27.07 -40.90
C ILE A 70 23.55 26.31 -40.95
N PRO A 71 23.53 24.97 -41.08
CA PRO A 71 22.29 24.22 -41.02
C PRO A 71 21.61 24.47 -39.68
N ASN A 72 20.35 24.89 -39.74
CA ASN A 72 19.47 25.12 -38.59
C ASN A 72 19.56 23.91 -37.64
N PRO A 73 19.83 24.09 -36.33
CA PRO A 73 19.80 22.98 -35.38
C PRO A 73 18.42 22.32 -35.46
N THR A 74 18.40 21.04 -35.83
CA THR A 74 17.18 20.23 -35.84
C THR A 74 16.53 20.37 -34.47
N ALA A 75 15.29 20.85 -34.44
CA ALA A 75 14.53 20.99 -33.21
C ALA A 75 14.61 19.67 -32.43
N VAL A 76 15.17 19.71 -31.22
CA VAL A 76 15.01 18.62 -30.27
C VAL A 76 13.51 18.43 -30.10
N PRO A 77 12.93 17.24 -30.32
CA PRO A 77 11.52 17.05 -30.10
C PRO A 77 11.23 17.43 -28.65
N ASN A 78 10.42 18.47 -28.46
CA ASN A 78 9.81 18.74 -27.17
C ASN A 78 8.90 17.55 -26.88
N VAL A 79 9.43 16.54 -26.19
CA VAL A 79 8.60 15.45 -25.69
C VAL A 79 7.70 16.11 -24.64
N GLY A 80 6.47 16.44 -25.05
CA GLY A 80 5.42 16.83 -24.12
C GLY A 80 5.34 15.82 -22.98
N PRO A 81 4.70 16.16 -21.84
CA PRO A 81 4.61 15.25 -20.71
C PRO A 81 4.14 13.88 -21.19
N VAL A 82 4.93 12.83 -20.93
CA VAL A 82 4.62 11.45 -21.33
C VAL A 82 3.19 11.16 -20.88
N GLN A 83 2.26 11.14 -21.84
CA GLN A 83 0.84 10.95 -21.55
C GLN A 83 0.68 9.50 -21.14
N GLY A 84 0.50 9.27 -19.84
CA GLY A 84 0.32 7.93 -19.30
C GLY A 84 -0.96 7.28 -19.81
N THR A 85 -0.95 5.95 -19.88
CA THR A 85 -2.13 5.13 -20.12
C THR A 85 -2.93 5.02 -18.83
N LEU A 86 -4.22 5.36 -18.89
CA LEU A 86 -5.14 5.25 -17.76
C LEU A 86 -5.94 3.95 -17.86
N VAL A 87 -5.90 3.16 -16.79
CA VAL A 87 -6.68 1.93 -16.61
C VAL A 87 -7.54 2.11 -15.36
N SER A 88 -8.81 1.75 -15.46
CA SER A 88 -9.71 1.71 -14.30
C SER A 88 -10.33 0.33 -14.19
N GLN A 89 -10.10 -0.33 -13.05
CA GLN A 89 -10.59 -1.66 -12.76
C GLN A 89 -11.59 -1.58 -11.62
N GLN A 90 -12.64 -2.36 -11.72
CA GLN A 90 -13.68 -2.49 -10.73
C GLN A 90 -13.82 -3.95 -10.33
N ILE A 91 -14.38 -4.22 -9.14
CA ILE A 91 -14.64 -5.59 -8.70
C ILE A 91 -15.62 -6.27 -9.67
N LYS A 92 -15.33 -7.51 -10.06
CA LYS A 92 -16.08 -8.25 -11.10
C LYS A 92 -16.81 -9.50 -10.59
N TYR A 93 -16.42 -10.01 -9.42
CA TYR A 93 -16.91 -11.29 -8.92
C TYR A 93 -17.18 -11.20 -7.41
N GLN A 94 -18.15 -11.99 -6.92
CA GLN A 94 -18.62 -11.98 -5.52
C GLN A 94 -17.53 -12.25 -4.46
N PHE A 95 -16.46 -12.98 -4.82
CA PHE A 95 -15.36 -13.30 -3.90
C PHE A 95 -14.13 -12.41 -4.11
N ASP A 96 -14.30 -11.31 -4.85
CA ASP A 96 -13.23 -10.34 -5.07
C ASP A 96 -13.32 -9.15 -4.12
N ASP A 97 -14.38 -9.01 -3.33
CA ASP A 97 -14.46 -8.10 -2.19
C ASP A 97 -14.98 -8.83 -0.95
N VAL A 98 -14.16 -8.85 0.10
CA VAL A 98 -14.45 -9.60 1.31
C VAL A 98 -14.02 -8.83 2.55
N ASN A 99 -14.75 -8.99 3.64
CA ASN A 99 -14.25 -8.66 4.96
C ASN A 99 -13.80 -9.91 5.71
N GLN A 100 -12.70 -9.79 6.42
CA GLN A 100 -12.31 -10.72 7.46
C GLN A 100 -12.49 -10.06 8.82
N ASP A 101 -13.18 -10.76 9.72
CA ASP A 101 -13.36 -10.37 11.12
C ASP A 101 -13.03 -11.55 12.04
N GLY A 102 -11.83 -11.53 12.63
CA GLY A 102 -11.26 -12.71 13.27
C GLY A 102 -10.90 -13.76 12.21
N ILE A 103 -11.49 -14.95 12.34
CA ILE A 103 -11.37 -16.05 11.36
C ILE A 103 -12.52 -16.08 10.34
N LYS A 104 -13.52 -15.21 10.50
CA LYS A 104 -14.73 -15.25 9.67
C LYS A 104 -14.50 -14.42 8.42
N LEU A 105 -14.65 -15.05 7.25
CA LEU A 105 -14.76 -14.37 5.98
C LEU A 105 -16.22 -13.99 5.73
N ARG A 106 -16.43 -12.77 5.23
CA ARG A 106 -17.73 -12.21 4.86
C ARG A 106 -17.61 -11.71 3.44
N SER A 107 -18.52 -12.13 2.57
CA SER A 107 -18.63 -11.73 1.16
C SER A 107 -20.10 -11.55 0.82
N GLU A 108 -20.80 -10.81 1.68
CA GLU A 108 -22.24 -10.61 1.59
C GLU A 108 -22.55 -9.10 1.56
N LYS A 109 -23.84 -8.74 1.55
CA LYS A 109 -24.46 -7.41 1.34
C LYS A 109 -23.94 -6.22 2.18
N GLN A 110 -22.88 -6.38 2.98
CA GLN A 110 -22.24 -5.29 3.72
C GLN A 110 -20.72 -5.47 3.75
N MET A 111 -20.00 -4.66 2.97
CA MET A 111 -18.55 -4.51 3.11
C MET A 111 -18.19 -3.24 3.90
N TRP A 112 -17.04 -3.28 4.56
CA TRP A 112 -16.52 -2.16 5.35
C TRP A 112 -15.00 -2.04 5.27
N THR A 113 -14.49 -0.85 5.54
CA THR A 113 -13.08 -0.57 5.82
C THR A 113 -12.92 -0.08 7.26
N GLY A 114 -11.75 -0.30 7.86
CA GLY A 114 -11.50 0.00 9.28
C GLY A 114 -11.51 -1.26 10.15
N THR A 115 -12.03 -1.15 11.36
CA THR A 115 -11.92 -2.20 12.39
C THR A 115 -13.26 -2.84 12.72
N GLY A 116 -13.35 -4.15 12.51
CA GLY A 116 -14.48 -5.01 12.82
C GLY A 116 -14.61 -5.31 14.32
N SER A 117 -15.31 -6.39 14.65
CA SER A 117 -15.49 -6.80 16.06
C SER A 117 -14.23 -7.40 16.68
N VAL A 118 -13.28 -7.89 15.87
CA VAL A 118 -11.99 -8.42 16.30
C VAL A 118 -10.86 -7.52 15.77
N PRO A 119 -10.42 -6.51 16.56
CA PRO A 119 -9.43 -5.53 16.10
C PRO A 119 -8.14 -6.12 15.54
N ALA A 120 -7.59 -7.16 16.20
CA ALA A 120 -6.35 -7.79 15.78
C ALA A 120 -6.41 -8.43 14.37
N SER A 121 -7.61 -8.74 13.87
CA SER A 121 -7.81 -9.44 12.60
C SER A 121 -9.03 -8.88 11.87
N SER A 122 -8.99 -7.58 11.59
CA SER A 122 -9.98 -6.84 10.83
C SER A 122 -9.42 -6.39 9.49
N TRP A 123 -9.86 -7.03 8.42
CA TRP A 123 -9.35 -6.78 7.07
C TRP A 123 -10.47 -6.59 6.07
N LEU A 124 -10.22 -5.74 5.08
CA LEU A 124 -10.94 -5.70 3.82
C LEU A 124 -9.98 -6.22 2.73
N GLY A 125 -10.38 -7.28 2.03
CA GLY A 125 -9.71 -7.77 0.84
C GLY A 125 -10.43 -7.29 -0.40
N LEU A 126 -9.69 -6.73 -1.35
CA LEU A 126 -10.18 -6.30 -2.67
C LEU A 126 -9.30 -6.91 -3.75
N ARG A 127 -9.90 -7.53 -4.75
CA ARG A 127 -9.21 -8.19 -5.87
C ARG A 127 -9.71 -7.63 -7.19
N PHE A 128 -8.80 -7.06 -7.96
CA PHE A 128 -9.06 -6.50 -9.27
C PHE A 128 -8.53 -7.46 -10.33
N THR A 129 -9.41 -8.13 -11.05
CA THR A 129 -9.04 -9.15 -12.04
C THR A 129 -8.83 -8.56 -13.43
N GLY A 130 -7.95 -9.18 -14.23
CA GLY A 130 -7.78 -8.80 -15.63
C GLY A 130 -7.11 -7.42 -15.80
N VAL A 131 -6.11 -7.08 -14.98
CA VAL A 131 -5.49 -5.74 -15.00
C VAL A 131 -4.50 -5.65 -16.17
N PRO A 132 -4.76 -4.81 -17.21
CA PRO A 132 -3.98 -4.80 -18.44
C PRO A 132 -2.70 -3.94 -18.33
N VAL A 133 -1.95 -4.07 -17.23
CA VAL A 133 -0.70 -3.34 -17.00
C VAL A 133 0.49 -4.27 -17.27
N SER A 134 1.40 -3.83 -18.13
CA SER A 134 2.61 -4.59 -18.47
C SER A 134 3.54 -4.75 -17.27
N ARG A 135 4.28 -5.86 -17.21
CA ARG A 135 5.35 -6.06 -16.23
C ARG A 135 6.39 -4.94 -16.34
N PHE A 136 6.84 -4.45 -15.19
CA PHE A 136 7.77 -3.32 -15.07
C PHE A 136 7.29 -1.99 -15.66
N ALA A 137 6.00 -1.84 -15.93
CA ALA A 137 5.43 -0.54 -16.28
C ALA A 137 5.72 0.49 -15.18
N LYS A 138 6.11 1.71 -15.58
CA LYS A 138 6.29 2.81 -14.63
C LYS A 138 4.93 3.33 -14.19
N ILE A 139 4.55 3.04 -12.95
CA ILE A 139 3.30 3.55 -12.38
C ILE A 139 3.49 5.02 -12.02
N ILE A 140 2.73 5.89 -12.69
CA ILE A 140 2.72 7.34 -12.48
C ILE A 140 1.83 7.67 -11.28
N SER A 141 0.65 7.06 -11.21
CA SER A 141 -0.23 7.13 -10.05
C SER A 141 -1.15 5.93 -9.98
N ALA A 142 -1.54 5.53 -8.77
CA ALA A 142 -2.59 4.55 -8.56
C ALA A 142 -3.47 4.94 -7.37
N LYS A 143 -4.79 4.94 -7.57
CA LYS A 143 -5.79 5.39 -6.60
C LYS A 143 -6.79 4.29 -6.32
N LEU A 144 -6.96 3.97 -5.04
CA LEU A 144 -8.07 3.15 -4.56
C LEU A 144 -9.23 4.07 -4.18
N THR A 145 -10.40 3.82 -4.76
CA THR A 145 -11.62 4.59 -4.52
C THR A 145 -12.76 3.67 -4.09
N VAL A 146 -13.58 4.15 -3.16
CA VAL A 146 -14.72 3.43 -2.58
C VAL A 146 -15.97 4.30 -2.62
N TYR A 147 -17.12 3.66 -2.73
CA TYR A 147 -18.42 4.32 -2.69
C TYR A 147 -18.97 4.31 -1.26
N ALA A 148 -19.56 5.41 -0.80
CA ALA A 148 -20.24 5.49 0.49
C ALA A 148 -21.76 5.26 0.31
N PRO A 149 -22.30 4.08 0.69
CA PRO A 149 -23.72 3.79 0.53
C PRO A 149 -24.60 4.56 1.53
N THR A 150 -24.00 5.02 2.63
CA THR A 150 -24.67 5.77 3.70
C THR A 150 -23.82 6.96 4.11
N ALA A 151 -24.42 7.94 4.79
CA ALA A 151 -23.66 9.03 5.39
C ALA A 151 -22.92 8.52 6.63
N GLN A 152 -21.62 8.83 6.75
CA GLN A 152 -20.75 8.29 7.80
C GLN A 152 -19.74 9.33 8.25
N LYS A 153 -19.53 9.43 9.56
CA LYS A 153 -18.59 10.38 10.16
C LYS A 153 -17.81 9.71 11.28
N GLY A 154 -16.53 10.03 11.40
CA GLY A 154 -15.65 9.53 12.46
C GLY A 154 -14.19 9.56 12.03
N TYR A 155 -13.31 8.90 12.77
CA TYR A 155 -11.89 8.80 12.42
C TYR A 155 -11.58 7.41 11.85
N LEU A 156 -11.08 7.35 10.61
CA LEU A 156 -10.67 6.12 9.96
C LEU A 156 -9.15 6.00 10.00
N ASP A 157 -8.66 4.89 10.55
CA ASP A 157 -7.25 4.53 10.57
C ASP A 157 -7.06 3.10 10.03
N ALA A 158 -6.34 3.00 8.93
CA ALA A 158 -6.08 1.74 8.23
C ALA A 158 -4.81 1.82 7.37
N VAL A 159 -4.28 0.65 7.02
CA VAL A 159 -3.13 0.51 6.11
C VAL A 159 -3.52 -0.37 4.94
N VAL A 160 -3.17 0.06 3.73
CA VAL A 160 -3.41 -0.68 2.48
C VAL A 160 -2.12 -1.37 2.06
N TYR A 161 -2.15 -2.69 2.04
CA TYR A 161 -1.11 -3.54 1.49
C TYR A 161 -1.53 -4.07 0.12
N GLY A 162 -0.56 -4.47 -0.68
CA GLY A 162 -0.77 -5.33 -1.83
C GLY A 162 -0.54 -6.78 -1.48
N GLU A 163 -1.10 -7.70 -2.24
CA GLU A 163 -0.63 -9.08 -2.24
C GLU A 163 0.68 -9.17 -3.04
N ALA A 164 1.75 -9.61 -2.38
CA ALA A 164 3.09 -9.72 -2.96
C ALA A 164 3.25 -10.95 -3.86
N SER A 165 2.31 -11.15 -4.79
CA SER A 165 2.38 -12.16 -5.83
C SER A 165 2.13 -11.56 -7.20
N GLY A 166 2.57 -12.26 -8.24
CA GLY A 166 2.30 -11.85 -9.62
C GLY A 166 0.85 -12.03 -10.06
N ASN A 167 0.03 -12.81 -9.33
CA ASN A 167 -1.38 -13.03 -9.65
C ASN A 167 -2.18 -13.40 -8.39
N CYS A 168 -2.97 -12.45 -7.90
CA CYS A 168 -3.80 -12.68 -6.72
C CYS A 168 -4.91 -13.70 -7.01
N LEU A 169 -4.94 -14.77 -6.20
CA LEU A 169 -6.02 -15.75 -6.20
C LEU A 169 -7.24 -15.22 -5.46
N SER A 170 -8.43 -15.69 -5.86
CA SER A 170 -9.70 -15.32 -5.22
C SER A 170 -9.69 -15.59 -3.71
N PHE A 171 -10.47 -14.82 -2.94
CA PHE A 171 -10.57 -15.00 -1.50
C PHE A 171 -11.44 -16.22 -1.18
N SER A 172 -11.10 -16.89 -0.08
CA SER A 172 -11.90 -17.99 0.48
C SER A 172 -11.55 -18.19 1.95
N SER A 173 -12.30 -19.05 2.64
CA SER A 173 -12.00 -19.42 4.03
C SER A 173 -10.59 -20.01 4.21
N ASN A 174 -10.01 -20.60 3.17
CA ASN A 174 -8.64 -21.13 3.17
C ASN A 174 -7.58 -20.10 2.73
N TYR A 175 -8.01 -19.03 2.05
CA TYR A 175 -7.15 -17.99 1.49
C TYR A 175 -7.61 -16.59 1.93
N LEU A 176 -7.63 -16.41 3.26
CA LEU A 176 -8.07 -15.19 3.94
C LEU A 176 -7.17 -13.98 3.59
N PRO A 177 -7.70 -12.74 3.63
CA PRO A 177 -6.91 -11.51 3.49
C PRO A 177 -5.70 -11.46 4.43
N SER A 178 -5.86 -11.82 5.71
CA SER A 178 -4.78 -11.77 6.71
C SER A 178 -3.68 -12.81 6.48
N ALA A 179 -3.94 -13.84 5.67
CA ALA A 179 -3.00 -14.94 5.40
C ALA A 179 -2.14 -14.67 4.15
N ARG A 180 -2.35 -13.54 3.46
CA ARG A 180 -1.61 -13.17 2.26
C ARG A 180 -0.20 -12.69 2.60
N ASN A 181 0.75 -13.03 1.74
CA ASN A 181 2.04 -12.36 1.74
C ASN A 181 1.82 -10.92 1.24
N LEU A 182 2.27 -9.95 2.04
CA LEU A 182 2.00 -8.53 1.81
C LEU A 182 3.19 -7.85 1.15
N THR A 183 2.91 -6.83 0.34
CA THR A 183 3.94 -5.92 -0.16
C THR A 183 4.66 -5.21 1.00
N LYS A 184 5.89 -4.79 0.76
CA LYS A 184 6.62 -3.91 1.69
C LYS A 184 6.09 -2.48 1.62
N ALA A 185 5.79 -2.01 0.41
CA ALA A 185 5.11 -0.74 0.21
C ALA A 185 3.69 -0.79 0.80
N VAL A 186 3.24 0.37 1.30
CA VAL A 186 1.90 0.54 1.86
C VAL A 186 1.27 1.86 1.41
N GLY A 187 -0.03 1.83 1.19
CA GLY A 187 -0.90 3.01 1.21
C GLY A 187 -1.37 3.29 2.63
N LYS A 188 -1.54 4.56 2.98
CA LYS A 188 -2.04 4.97 4.30
C LYS A 188 -3.47 5.49 4.19
N VAL A 189 -4.28 5.20 5.20
CA VAL A 189 -5.60 5.78 5.40
C VAL A 189 -5.64 6.28 6.84
N SER A 190 -5.62 7.58 7.05
CA SER A 190 -5.63 8.16 8.40
C SER A 190 -6.25 9.54 8.34
N GLY A 191 -7.38 9.73 8.99
CA GLY A 191 -7.99 11.05 9.13
C GLY A 191 -9.47 11.03 9.44
N ASP A 192 -9.99 12.23 9.68
CA ASP A 192 -11.42 12.45 9.85
C ASP A 192 -12.16 12.18 8.54
N VAL A 193 -13.14 11.28 8.63
CA VAL A 193 -14.08 10.95 7.59
C VAL A 193 -15.37 11.72 7.83
N ASN A 194 -15.91 12.32 6.77
CA ASN A 194 -17.23 12.92 6.71
C ASN A 194 -17.87 12.60 5.36
N TRP A 195 -18.18 11.34 5.14
CA TRP A 195 -18.75 10.84 3.90
C TRP A 195 -20.25 11.10 3.84
N ARG A 196 -20.71 11.54 2.68
CA ARG A 196 -22.12 11.69 2.34
C ARG A 196 -22.55 10.47 1.55
N ALA A 197 -23.74 9.96 1.85
CA ALA A 197 -24.35 8.88 1.07
C ALA A 197 -24.36 9.24 -0.42
N GLY A 198 -24.12 8.27 -1.28
CA GLY A 198 -24.19 8.47 -2.73
C GLY A 198 -22.91 8.93 -3.41
N ASN A 199 -21.80 9.09 -2.67
CA ASN A 199 -20.56 9.68 -3.20
C ASN A 199 -19.40 8.70 -3.24
N TRP A 200 -18.46 8.97 -4.15
CA TRP A 200 -17.17 8.27 -4.26
C TRP A 200 -16.08 9.03 -3.52
N TYR A 201 -15.23 8.29 -2.82
CA TYR A 201 -14.11 8.83 -2.07
C TYR A 201 -12.81 8.10 -2.42
N GLN A 202 -11.72 8.84 -2.59
CA GLN A 202 -10.39 8.23 -2.64
C GLN A 202 -10.04 7.76 -1.23
N LEU A 203 -9.84 6.44 -1.09
CA LEU A 203 -9.48 5.83 0.18
C LEU A 203 -7.98 5.96 0.44
N SER A 204 -7.15 5.68 -0.57
CA SER A 204 -5.70 5.77 -0.44
C SER A 204 -5.01 5.94 -1.80
N ASP A 205 -3.84 6.56 -1.78
CA ASP A 205 -2.87 6.42 -2.87
C ASP A 205 -2.11 5.11 -2.67
N VAL A 206 -2.10 4.28 -3.71
CA VAL A 206 -1.49 2.94 -3.70
C VAL A 206 -0.40 2.83 -4.76
N THR A 207 0.15 3.95 -5.24
CA THR A 207 1.12 4.01 -6.34
C THR A 207 2.33 3.09 -6.09
N SER A 208 2.92 3.18 -4.90
CA SER A 208 4.08 2.36 -4.50
C SER A 208 3.72 0.88 -4.34
N VAL A 209 2.54 0.58 -3.82
CA VAL A 209 2.01 -0.79 -3.69
C VAL A 209 1.86 -1.43 -5.07
N ILE A 210 1.21 -0.75 -6.01
CA ILE A 210 1.02 -1.26 -7.37
C ILE A 210 2.37 -1.42 -8.08
N SER A 211 3.30 -0.48 -7.89
CA SER A 211 4.65 -0.55 -8.46
C SER A 211 5.39 -1.82 -8.02
N GLU A 212 5.28 -2.20 -6.75
CA GLU A 212 5.88 -3.44 -6.24
C GLU A 212 5.26 -4.69 -6.86
N ILE A 213 3.92 -4.72 -7.00
CA ILE A 213 3.21 -5.87 -7.60
C ILE A 213 3.57 -6.02 -9.08
N VAL A 214 3.51 -4.95 -9.87
CA VAL A 214 3.80 -5.03 -11.32
C VAL A 214 5.28 -5.27 -11.63
N GLY A 215 6.15 -5.01 -10.64
CA GLY A 215 7.57 -5.35 -10.66
C GLY A 215 7.87 -6.80 -10.26
N ASN A 216 6.89 -7.58 -9.81
CA ASN A 216 7.10 -8.97 -9.43
C ASN A 216 7.40 -9.87 -10.64
N ASP A 217 8.26 -10.88 -10.48
CA ASP A 217 8.64 -11.79 -11.58
C ASP A 217 7.49 -12.63 -12.12
N GLY A 218 6.51 -12.94 -11.29
CA GLY A 218 5.29 -13.63 -11.69
C GLY A 218 4.26 -12.74 -12.39
N TRP A 219 4.43 -11.41 -12.39
CA TRP A 219 3.42 -10.50 -12.95
C TRP A 219 3.32 -10.62 -14.47
N ARG A 220 2.10 -10.69 -14.98
CA ARG A 220 1.76 -10.66 -16.40
C ARG A 220 0.56 -9.75 -16.60
N SER A 221 0.52 -9.06 -17.74
CA SER A 221 -0.66 -8.26 -18.11
C SER A 221 -1.90 -9.17 -18.16
N GLY A 222 -3.00 -8.72 -17.56
CA GLY A 222 -4.21 -9.52 -17.37
C GLY A 222 -4.27 -10.29 -16.04
N ASN A 223 -3.19 -10.31 -15.24
CA ASN A 223 -3.24 -10.89 -13.91
C ASN A 223 -4.07 -10.05 -12.94
N SER A 224 -4.35 -10.62 -11.77
CA SER A 224 -5.15 -10.00 -10.73
C SER A 224 -4.29 -9.27 -9.71
N ILE A 225 -4.71 -8.08 -9.30
CA ILE A 225 -4.13 -7.33 -8.17
C ILE A 225 -4.98 -7.55 -6.94
N GLY A 226 -4.37 -7.96 -5.83
CA GLY A 226 -5.00 -7.98 -4.51
C GLY A 226 -4.55 -6.80 -3.66
N LEU A 227 -5.50 -6.12 -3.02
CA LEU A 227 -5.24 -5.13 -1.97
C LEU A 227 -5.87 -5.61 -0.65
N MET A 228 -5.09 -5.56 0.42
CA MET A 228 -5.52 -5.93 1.77
C MET A 228 -5.43 -4.73 2.69
N ILE A 229 -6.58 -4.28 3.18
CA ILE A 229 -6.71 -3.09 4.00
C ILE A 229 -6.92 -3.53 5.44
N LYS A 230 -5.97 -3.24 6.31
CA LYS A 230 -6.01 -3.58 7.74
C LYS A 230 -6.54 -2.40 8.55
N GLY A 231 -7.58 -2.59 9.35
CA GLY A 231 -7.98 -1.63 10.36
C GLY A 231 -6.96 -1.52 11.49
N LEU A 232 -6.69 -0.30 11.95
CA LEU A 232 -5.72 -0.04 13.02
C LEU A 232 -6.33 0.40 14.35
N ALA A 233 -7.63 0.72 14.37
CA ALA A 233 -8.26 1.21 15.59
C ALA A 233 -8.31 0.11 16.66
N ALA A 234 -7.89 0.44 17.88
CA ALA A 234 -7.98 -0.49 19.01
C ALA A 234 -9.45 -0.79 19.40
N ASN A 235 -10.34 0.17 19.16
CA ASN A 235 -11.75 0.05 19.49
C ASN A 235 -12.48 -0.84 18.47
N PRO A 236 -13.19 -1.88 18.92
CA PRO A 236 -14.03 -2.70 18.05
C PRO A 236 -15.10 -1.87 17.33
N ASN A 237 -15.43 -2.29 16.12
CA ASN A 237 -16.47 -1.70 15.27
C ASN A 237 -16.23 -0.25 14.84
N ASN A 238 -15.00 0.28 14.96
CA ASN A 238 -14.62 1.53 14.30
C ASN A 238 -14.41 1.30 12.79
N LYS A 239 -15.50 1.22 12.04
CA LYS A 239 -15.52 0.87 10.61
C LYS A 239 -16.49 1.72 9.81
N PHE A 240 -16.21 1.84 8.53
CA PHE A 240 -16.99 2.60 7.55
C PHE A 240 -17.48 1.66 6.45
N PHE A 241 -18.74 1.78 6.06
CA PHE A 241 -19.36 0.89 5.10
C PHE A 241 -19.01 1.39 3.70
N ILE A 242 -18.79 0.45 2.79
CA ILE A 242 -18.46 0.76 1.41
C ILE A 242 -19.38 0.00 0.47
N GLY A 243 -19.56 0.53 -0.73
CA GLY A 243 -20.21 -0.20 -1.81
C GLY A 243 -19.44 -1.48 -2.14
N ASN A 244 -20.18 -2.52 -2.53
CA ASN A 244 -19.66 -3.85 -2.79
C ASN A 244 -20.32 -4.47 -4.02
N PHE A 245 -19.70 -5.54 -4.53
CA PHE A 245 -20.17 -6.23 -5.72
C PHE A 245 -21.56 -6.84 -5.53
N ASP A 246 -21.80 -7.51 -4.40
CA ASP A 246 -23.04 -8.27 -4.17
C ASP A 246 -24.30 -7.40 -4.05
N SER A 247 -24.16 -6.13 -3.66
CA SER A 247 -25.29 -5.20 -3.55
C SER A 247 -25.52 -4.45 -4.86
N ASP A 248 -24.45 -3.91 -5.45
CA ASP A 248 -24.48 -3.28 -6.78
C ASP A 248 -23.06 -3.32 -7.38
N PRO A 249 -22.82 -4.14 -8.41
CA PRO A 249 -21.52 -4.22 -9.06
C PRO A 249 -20.96 -2.87 -9.49
N ASN A 250 -21.81 -1.90 -9.85
CA ASN A 250 -21.42 -0.55 -10.29
C ASN A 250 -20.92 0.35 -9.16
N LEU A 251 -21.21 -0.01 -7.90
CA LEU A 251 -20.84 0.72 -6.70
C LEU A 251 -19.69 0.04 -5.92
N SER A 252 -19.17 -1.09 -6.40
CA SER A 252 -18.00 -1.75 -5.83
C SER A 252 -16.71 -0.93 -5.97
N ALA A 253 -15.70 -1.24 -5.18
CA ALA A 253 -14.44 -0.50 -5.18
C ALA A 253 -13.77 -0.43 -6.56
N LYS A 254 -13.07 0.68 -6.81
CA LYS A 254 -12.37 0.94 -8.08
C LYS A 254 -10.89 1.22 -7.83
N LEU A 255 -10.03 0.60 -8.65
CA LEU A 255 -8.61 0.84 -8.74
C LEU A 255 -8.30 1.54 -10.07
N THR A 256 -7.83 2.79 -10.00
CA THR A 256 -7.44 3.57 -11.17
C THR A 256 -5.94 3.71 -11.20
N ILE A 257 -5.30 3.27 -12.29
CA ILE A 257 -3.85 3.24 -12.48
C ILE A 257 -3.52 4.08 -13.71
N ASN A 258 -2.62 5.06 -13.54
CA ASN A 258 -1.97 5.77 -14.63
C ASN A 258 -0.52 5.27 -14.72
N TYR A 259 -0.11 4.79 -15.89
CA TYR A 259 1.24 4.25 -16.08
C TYR A 259 1.82 4.63 -17.44
N SER A 260 3.13 4.71 -17.56
CA SER A 260 3.80 4.75 -18.87
C SER A 260 4.40 3.40 -19.20
N ARG A 261 4.53 3.16 -20.51
CA ARG A 261 5.43 2.12 -21.01
C ARG A 261 6.88 2.53 -20.80
#